data_AF-A0ABD7X2C6-F1
#
_entry.id   AF-A0ABD7X2C6-F1
#
_cell.length_a   1.000
_cell.length_b   1.000
_cell.length_c   1.000
_cell.angle_alpha   90.00
_cell.angle_beta   90.00
_cell.angle_gamma   90.00
#
_symmetry.space_group_name_H-M   'P 1'
#
loop_
_entity.id
_entity.type
_entity.pdbx_description
1 polymer ?
#
loop_
_entity_poly.entity_id
_entity_poly.type
_entity_poly.pdbx_seq_one_letter_code
_entity_poly.pdbx_strand_id
1 'polypeptide(L)'
;MKLSADVFDLKAVINPSFSFAGVAGGSIGMMLSALYGNSQLNMYIALLLIIVVAFDWLGAIGAALKDGSYSSEYGIRGVVRTTIILTLPLVGRLIDAITGTPIVIADVPISGFYLFISSGLIYHSWMSMTANFARAGFEKWIPNKMLQAVASEIEAKITRSEGRREAISPNSIETPSLTPATPVAPIETTESPLISTELKKDTPKAE
;
A
#
# COMPACT_ATOMS: atom_id res chain seq x y z
N MET A 1 -34.19 -42.34 17.97
CA MET A 1 -32.84 -41.76 17.98
C MET A 1 -32.51 -41.38 19.41
N LYS A 2 -31.52 -42.04 20.04
CA LYS A 2 -30.99 -41.59 21.33
C LYS A 2 -29.98 -40.48 21.02
N LEU A 3 -30.32 -39.24 21.33
CA LEU A 3 -29.35 -38.14 21.33
C LEU A 3 -28.40 -38.42 22.50
N SER A 4 -27.21 -38.95 22.21
CA SER A 4 -26.16 -39.10 23.23
C SER A 4 -25.64 -37.71 23.60
N ALA A 5 -25.45 -37.46 24.90
CA ALA A 5 -24.81 -36.26 25.41
C ALA A 5 -23.35 -36.09 24.92
N ASP A 6 -22.76 -37.14 24.34
CA ASP A 6 -21.43 -37.11 23.74
C ASP A 6 -21.33 -36.22 22.48
N VAL A 7 -22.48 -35.87 21.86
CA VAL A 7 -22.49 -34.98 20.68
C VAL A 7 -22.37 -33.50 21.07
N PHE A 8 -22.63 -33.16 22.35
CA PHE A 8 -22.45 -31.82 22.91
C PHE A 8 -21.39 -31.83 24.00
N ASP A 9 -20.14 -32.11 23.63
CA ASP A 9 -19.01 -31.93 24.55
C ASP A 9 -18.74 -30.44 24.79
N LEU A 10 -19.50 -29.86 25.72
CA LEU A 10 -19.38 -28.47 26.17
C LEU A 10 -17.98 -28.16 26.71
N LYS A 11 -17.19 -29.16 27.12
CA LYS A 11 -15.80 -28.94 27.57
C LYS A 11 -14.86 -28.61 26.41
N ALA A 12 -15.14 -29.09 25.20
CA ALA A 12 -14.41 -28.70 23.99
C ALA A 12 -14.68 -27.24 23.58
N VAL A 13 -15.89 -26.74 23.88
CA VAL A 13 -16.31 -25.35 23.61
C VAL A 13 -15.82 -24.36 24.67
N ILE A 14 -15.63 -24.82 25.92
CA ILE A 14 -15.18 -24.00 27.07
C ILE A 14 -13.67 -24.21 27.32
N ASN A 15 -12.86 -24.31 26.25
CA ASN A 15 -11.40 -24.25 26.37
C ASN A 15 -10.95 -22.76 26.36
N PRO A 16 -9.95 -22.34 27.16
CA PRO A 16 -9.36 -21.01 27.10
C PRO A 16 -9.04 -20.51 25.68
N SER A 17 -8.55 -21.39 24.80
CA SER A 17 -8.26 -21.07 23.39
C SER A 17 -9.52 -20.78 22.58
N PHE A 18 -10.61 -21.52 22.83
CA PHE A 18 -11.90 -21.34 22.16
C PHE A 18 -12.67 -20.14 22.73
N SER A 19 -12.54 -19.87 24.03
CA SER A 19 -13.05 -18.64 24.67
C SER A 19 -12.28 -17.41 24.22
N PHE A 20 -10.96 -17.48 24.06
CA PHE A 20 -10.17 -16.40 23.48
C PHE A 20 -10.53 -16.17 22.01
N ALA A 21 -10.67 -17.23 21.22
CA ALA A 21 -11.15 -17.12 19.83
C ALA A 21 -12.58 -16.59 19.74
N GLY A 22 -13.46 -16.95 20.68
CA GLY A 22 -14.83 -16.46 20.77
C GLY A 22 -14.91 -15.00 21.21
N VAL A 23 -14.07 -14.58 22.16
CA VAL A 23 -13.95 -13.17 22.59
C VAL A 23 -13.33 -12.36 21.45
N ALA A 24 -12.22 -12.79 20.87
CA ALA A 24 -11.58 -12.11 19.75
C ALA A 24 -12.52 -12.03 18.53
N GLY A 25 -13.16 -13.15 18.16
CA GLY A 25 -14.12 -13.22 17.06
C GLY A 25 -15.38 -12.42 17.32
N GLY A 26 -15.89 -12.42 18.55
CA GLY A 26 -17.04 -11.62 18.98
C GLY A 26 -16.74 -10.12 19.05
N SER A 27 -15.56 -9.73 19.52
CA SER A 27 -15.08 -8.34 19.52
C SER A 27 -14.84 -7.84 18.10
N ILE A 28 -14.22 -8.66 17.24
CA ILE A 28 -14.06 -8.36 15.82
C ILE A 28 -15.44 -8.28 15.16
N GLY A 29 -16.35 -9.21 15.40
CA GLY A 29 -17.70 -9.20 14.83
C GLY A 29 -18.53 -7.99 15.28
N MET A 30 -18.48 -7.63 16.57
CA MET A 30 -19.12 -6.44 17.12
C MET A 30 -18.50 -5.17 16.55
N MET A 31 -17.17 -5.13 16.44
CA MET A 31 -16.45 -4.06 15.78
C MET A 31 -16.95 -3.97 14.34
N LEU A 32 -16.78 -4.98 13.48
CA LEU A 32 -17.22 -4.99 12.08
C LEU A 32 -18.70 -4.56 11.92
N SER A 33 -19.60 -5.04 12.80
CA SER A 33 -21.01 -4.65 12.79
C SER A 33 -21.22 -3.16 13.13
N ALA A 34 -20.51 -2.65 14.14
CA ALA A 34 -20.47 -1.23 14.47
C ALA A 34 -19.74 -0.38 13.40
N LEU A 35 -18.74 -0.94 12.73
CA LEU A 35 -17.92 -0.28 11.70
C LEU A 35 -18.73 -0.04 10.43
N TYR A 36 -19.55 -1.01 10.04
CA TYR A 36 -20.12 -1.06 8.67
C TYR A 36 -21.65 -0.98 8.64
N GLY A 37 -22.33 -1.24 9.76
CA GLY A 37 -23.79 -1.22 9.85
C GLY A 37 -24.46 -2.27 8.94
N ASN A 38 -25.77 -2.16 8.75
CA ASN A 38 -26.54 -3.11 7.92
C ASN A 38 -26.42 -2.88 6.41
N SER A 39 -25.56 -1.96 5.95
CA SER A 39 -25.37 -1.73 4.51
C SER A 39 -24.37 -2.73 3.93
N GLN A 40 -24.83 -3.57 3.00
CA GLN A 40 -23.97 -4.55 2.32
C GLN A 40 -22.81 -3.88 1.59
N LEU A 41 -23.01 -2.68 1.01
CA LEU A 41 -21.94 -1.95 0.34
C LEU A 41 -20.84 -1.50 1.28
N ASN A 42 -21.19 -1.01 2.48
CA ASN A 42 -20.20 -0.61 3.47
C ASN A 42 -19.30 -1.80 3.83
N MET A 43 -19.88 -2.99 3.97
CA MET A 43 -19.14 -4.23 4.23
C MET A 43 -18.22 -4.62 3.08
N TYR A 44 -18.63 -4.48 1.82
CA TYR A 44 -17.74 -4.78 0.68
C TYR A 44 -16.56 -3.81 0.58
N ILE A 45 -16.80 -2.51 0.82
CA ILE A 45 -15.74 -1.50 0.86
C ILE A 45 -14.73 -1.82 1.98
N ALA A 46 -15.23 -2.24 3.13
CA ALA A 46 -14.41 -2.65 4.26
C ALA A 46 -13.52 -3.85 3.94
N LEU A 47 -14.13 -4.90 3.38
CA LEU A 47 -13.42 -6.11 3.00
C LEU A 47 -12.33 -5.79 1.96
N LEU A 48 -12.65 -4.95 0.97
CA LEU A 48 -11.68 -4.47 -0.01
C LEU A 48 -10.51 -3.76 0.67
N LEU A 49 -10.77 -2.82 1.59
CA LEU A 49 -9.71 -2.12 2.32
C LEU A 49 -8.84 -3.10 3.12
N ILE A 50 -9.44 -4.02 3.87
CA ILE A 50 -8.72 -5.02 4.66
C ILE A 50 -7.82 -5.87 3.77
N ILE A 51 -8.34 -6.36 2.64
CA ILE A 51 -7.59 -7.16 1.68
C ILE A 51 -6.41 -6.35 1.15
N VAL A 52 -6.64 -5.14 0.63
CA VAL A 52 -5.58 -4.32 0.03
C VAL A 52 -4.48 -3.98 1.03
N VAL A 53 -4.84 -3.63 2.27
CA VAL A 53 -3.86 -3.34 3.34
C VAL A 53 -3.09 -4.60 3.74
N ALA A 54 -3.75 -5.75 3.84
CA ALA A 54 -3.09 -7.02 4.14
C ALA A 54 -2.07 -7.40 3.05
N PHE A 55 -2.47 -7.30 1.77
CA PHE A 55 -1.57 -7.56 0.65
C PHE A 55 -0.43 -6.54 0.56
N ASP A 56 -0.68 -5.26 0.84
CA ASP A 56 0.37 -4.24 0.95
C ASP A 56 1.41 -4.63 2.00
N TRP A 57 0.96 -5.07 3.17
CA TRP A 57 1.83 -5.47 4.27
C TRP A 57 2.63 -6.74 3.93
N LEU A 58 1.99 -7.76 3.34
CA LEU A 58 2.68 -8.97 2.87
C LEU A 58 3.74 -8.65 1.80
N GLY A 59 3.40 -7.80 0.84
CA GLY A 59 4.36 -7.31 -0.16
C GLY A 59 5.52 -6.56 0.49
N ALA A 60 5.24 -5.74 1.50
CA ALA A 60 6.26 -4.99 2.24
C ALA A 60 7.23 -5.91 2.99
N ILE A 61 6.73 -7.00 3.58
CA ILE A 61 7.56 -8.03 4.22
C ILE A 61 8.41 -8.74 3.17
N GLY A 62 7.80 -9.18 2.06
CA GLY A 62 8.51 -9.86 0.97
C GLY A 62 9.64 -9.00 0.38
N ALA A 63 9.38 -7.72 0.14
CA ALA A 63 10.39 -6.76 -0.31
C ALA A 63 11.51 -6.56 0.73
N ALA A 64 11.15 -6.38 2.01
CA ALA A 64 12.14 -6.18 3.07
C ALA A 64 13.06 -7.40 3.27
N LEU A 65 12.52 -8.62 3.15
CA LEU A 65 13.28 -9.86 3.20
C LEU A 65 14.23 -9.99 1.99
N LYS A 66 13.74 -9.72 0.78
CA LYS A 66 14.57 -9.73 -0.44
C LYS A 66 15.71 -8.71 -0.38
N ASP A 67 15.41 -7.51 0.12
CA ASP A 67 16.38 -6.42 0.21
C ASP A 67 17.30 -6.54 1.44
N GLY A 68 17.12 -7.57 2.30
CA GLY A 68 17.90 -7.74 3.53
C GLY A 68 17.71 -6.60 4.55
N SER A 69 16.59 -5.88 4.48
CA SER A 69 16.29 -4.69 5.30
C SER A 69 15.20 -4.92 6.35
N TYR A 70 14.86 -6.19 6.60
CA TYR A 70 13.84 -6.59 7.57
C TYR A 70 14.36 -6.44 9.02
N SER A 71 13.57 -5.80 9.88
CA SER A 71 13.84 -5.68 11.32
C SER A 71 12.56 -5.87 12.14
N SER A 72 12.70 -6.22 13.43
CA SER A 72 11.55 -6.39 14.34
C SER A 72 10.75 -5.09 14.52
N GLU A 73 11.42 -3.94 14.49
CA GLU A 73 10.77 -2.62 14.55
C GLU A 73 9.88 -2.34 13.32
N TYR A 74 10.26 -2.89 12.16
CA TYR A 74 9.47 -2.79 10.93
C TYR A 74 8.09 -3.45 11.09
N GLY A 75 8.04 -4.61 11.75
CA GLY A 75 6.79 -5.31 12.05
C GLY A 75 5.87 -4.54 13.00
N ILE A 76 6.42 -3.99 14.10
CA ILE A 76 5.65 -3.24 15.11
C ILE A 76 5.08 -1.95 14.52
N ARG A 77 5.88 -1.19 13.76
CA ARG A 77 5.39 0.01 13.06
C ARG A 77 4.29 -0.33 12.03
N GLY A 78 4.38 -1.51 11.40
CA GLY A 78 3.35 -2.05 10.52
C GLY A 78 2.00 -2.25 11.21
N VAL A 79 1.99 -2.76 12.44
CA VAL A 79 0.77 -2.93 13.24
C VAL A 79 0.11 -1.59 13.53
N VAL A 80 0.87 -0.62 14.05
CA VAL A 80 0.33 0.73 14.39
C VAL A 80 -0.27 1.41 13.15
N ARG A 81 0.43 1.38 12.01
CA ARG A 81 -0.07 1.91 10.73
C ARG A 81 -1.39 1.24 10.35
N THR A 82 -1.46 -0.08 10.43
CA THR A 82 -2.66 -0.84 10.04
C THR A 82 -3.84 -0.49 10.95
N THR A 83 -3.62 -0.35 12.25
CA THR A 83 -4.65 0.10 13.21
C THR A 83 -5.20 1.47 12.84
N ILE A 84 -4.34 2.45 12.52
CA ILE A 84 -4.78 3.79 12.10
C ILE A 84 -5.61 3.71 10.81
N ILE A 85 -5.12 2.99 9.79
CA ILE A 85 -5.81 2.85 8.50
C ILE A 85 -7.19 2.24 8.68
N LEU A 86 -7.33 1.21 9.52
CA LEU A 86 -8.63 0.56 9.75
C LEU A 86 -9.57 1.37 10.66
N THR A 87 -9.04 2.29 11.47
CA THR A 87 -9.85 3.12 12.38
C THR A 87 -10.40 4.38 11.69
N LEU A 88 -9.68 4.95 10.72
CA LEU A 88 -10.09 6.19 10.05
C LEU A 88 -11.45 6.13 9.32
N PRO A 89 -11.79 5.05 8.57
CA PRO A 89 -13.13 4.90 8.00
C PRO A 89 -14.24 4.99 9.04
N LEU A 90 -13.98 4.55 10.27
CA LEU A 90 -14.96 4.55 11.35
C LEU A 90 -15.31 5.95 11.79
N VAL A 91 -14.30 6.82 11.86
CA VAL A 91 -14.50 8.23 12.10
C VAL A 91 -15.39 8.81 11.00
N GLY A 92 -15.14 8.48 9.73
CA GLY A 92 -16.03 8.85 8.62
C GLY A 92 -17.46 8.37 8.82
N ARG A 93 -17.65 7.11 9.20
CA ARG A 93 -18.97 6.52 9.43
C ARG A 93 -19.72 7.18 10.59
N LEU A 94 -19.01 7.53 11.66
CA LEU A 94 -19.56 8.26 12.80
C LEU A 94 -19.98 9.67 12.39
N ILE A 95 -19.19 10.37 11.58
CA ILE A 95 -19.58 11.66 11.01
C ILE A 95 -20.88 11.48 10.22
N ASP A 96 -20.95 10.51 9.29
CA ASP A 96 -22.16 10.24 8.51
C ASP A 96 -23.41 9.96 9.36
N ALA A 97 -23.23 9.28 10.51
CA ALA A 97 -24.31 9.00 11.44
C ALA A 97 -24.80 10.26 12.17
N ILE A 98 -23.88 11.18 12.50
CA ILE A 98 -24.20 12.44 13.19
C ILE A 98 -24.81 13.46 12.22
N THR A 99 -24.28 13.55 10.99
CA THR A 99 -24.72 14.53 9.98
C THR A 99 -25.93 14.05 9.18
N GLY A 100 -26.24 12.75 9.23
CA GLY A 100 -27.28 12.17 8.40
C GLY A 100 -27.00 12.34 6.91
N THR A 101 -25.75 12.14 6.48
CA THR A 101 -25.30 12.29 5.08
C THR A 101 -25.19 10.95 4.34
N PRO A 102 -26.31 10.32 3.93
CA PRO A 102 -26.24 9.26 2.95
C PRO A 102 -26.00 9.87 1.55
N ILE A 103 -24.98 9.39 0.87
CA ILE A 103 -24.81 9.58 -0.58
C ILE A 103 -25.54 8.42 -1.26
N VAL A 104 -26.32 8.70 -2.31
CA VAL A 104 -26.95 7.65 -3.12
C VAL A 104 -26.15 7.48 -4.40
N ILE A 105 -25.63 6.27 -4.64
CA ILE A 105 -24.97 5.89 -5.89
C ILE A 105 -25.73 4.71 -6.48
N ALA A 106 -26.24 4.87 -7.71
CA ALA A 106 -27.03 3.84 -8.40
C ALA A 106 -28.17 3.26 -7.52
N ASP A 107 -28.96 4.14 -6.90
CA ASP A 107 -30.06 3.82 -5.99
C ASP A 107 -29.68 3.10 -4.68
N VAL A 108 -28.38 2.99 -4.37
CA VAL A 108 -27.93 2.42 -3.10
C VAL A 108 -27.43 3.53 -2.16
N PRO A 109 -27.98 3.66 -0.94
CA PRO A 109 -27.50 4.61 0.05
C PRO A 109 -26.18 4.12 0.65
N ILE A 110 -25.19 5.01 0.64
CA ILE A 110 -23.82 4.80 1.11
C ILE A 110 -23.46 5.92 2.08
N SER A 111 -22.71 5.59 3.12
CA SER A 111 -22.16 6.57 4.06
C SER A 111 -21.09 7.42 3.36
N GLY A 112 -21.32 8.72 3.22
CA GLY A 112 -20.52 9.59 2.35
C GLY A 112 -19.09 9.82 2.82
N PHE A 113 -18.89 10.25 4.06
CA PHE A 113 -17.58 10.43 4.65
C PHE A 113 -16.84 9.10 4.78
N TYR A 114 -17.55 8.03 5.14
CA TYR A 114 -17.01 6.67 5.14
C TYR A 114 -16.45 6.29 3.77
N LEU A 115 -17.23 6.49 2.69
CA LEU A 115 -16.80 6.18 1.33
C LEU A 115 -15.58 7.02 0.94
N PHE A 116 -15.62 8.33 1.18
CA PHE A 116 -14.52 9.23 0.86
C PHE A 116 -13.20 8.79 1.50
N ILE A 117 -13.20 8.57 2.82
CA ILE A 117 -12.00 8.15 3.56
C ILE A 117 -11.54 6.76 3.10
N SER A 118 -12.47 5.81 2.98
CA SER A 118 -12.15 4.44 2.59
C SER A 118 -11.55 4.39 1.18
N SER A 119 -12.13 5.10 0.22
CA SER A 119 -11.64 5.16 -1.16
C SER A 119 -10.24 5.76 -1.23
N GLY A 120 -9.97 6.84 -0.48
CA GLY A 120 -8.62 7.43 -0.41
C GLY A 120 -7.58 6.44 0.16
N LEU A 121 -7.94 5.76 1.25
CA LEU A 121 -7.06 4.76 1.88
C LEU A 121 -6.84 3.53 1.00
N ILE A 122 -7.88 3.04 0.32
CA ILE A 122 -7.80 1.94 -0.64
C ILE A 122 -6.86 2.32 -1.76
N TYR A 123 -7.05 3.50 -2.36
CA TYR A 123 -6.22 3.98 -3.46
C TYR A 123 -4.75 4.07 -3.06
N HIS A 124 -4.45 4.74 -1.94
CA HIS A 124 -3.08 4.86 -1.45
C HIS A 124 -2.46 3.50 -1.10
N SER A 125 -3.22 2.62 -0.44
CA SER A 125 -2.74 1.28 -0.08
C SER A 125 -2.51 0.43 -1.33
N TRP A 126 -3.33 0.58 -2.37
CA TRP A 126 -3.18 -0.12 -3.64
C TRP A 126 -1.89 0.29 -4.38
N MET A 127 -1.61 1.59 -4.42
CA MET A 127 -0.37 2.11 -5.03
C MET A 127 0.86 1.62 -4.25
N SER A 128 0.81 1.70 -2.91
CA SER A 128 1.85 1.15 -2.04
C SER A 128 2.05 -0.35 -2.25
N MET A 129 0.96 -1.10 -2.31
CA MET A 129 0.94 -2.55 -2.51
C MET A 129 1.62 -2.92 -3.82
N THR A 130 1.27 -2.23 -4.89
CA THR A 130 1.85 -2.44 -6.22
C THR A 130 3.36 -2.19 -6.20
N ALA A 131 3.81 -1.09 -5.59
CA ALA A 131 5.24 -0.80 -5.46
C ALA A 131 6.00 -1.85 -4.63
N ASN A 132 5.38 -2.34 -3.54
CA ASN A 132 5.95 -3.38 -2.70
C ASN A 132 6.05 -4.72 -3.44
N PHE A 133 5.03 -5.11 -4.20
CA PHE A 133 5.07 -6.33 -5.02
C PHE A 133 6.09 -6.24 -6.15
N ALA A 134 6.22 -5.09 -6.79
CA ALA A 134 7.28 -4.87 -7.77
C ALA A 134 8.66 -5.08 -7.13
N ARG A 135 8.96 -4.43 -6.00
CA ARG A 135 10.20 -4.63 -5.24
C ARG A 135 10.43 -6.10 -4.85
N ALA A 136 9.39 -6.77 -4.38
CA ALA A 136 9.44 -8.19 -4.02
C ALA A 136 9.69 -9.13 -5.21
N GLY A 137 9.71 -8.64 -6.46
CA GLY A 137 10.00 -9.41 -7.67
C GLY A 137 8.78 -9.91 -8.44
N PHE A 138 7.58 -9.40 -8.12
CA PHE A 138 6.34 -9.76 -8.83
C PHE A 138 6.04 -8.83 -10.02
N GLU A 139 6.97 -7.96 -10.40
CA GLU A 139 6.81 -6.97 -11.49
C GLU A 139 6.31 -7.56 -12.81
N LYS A 140 6.72 -8.79 -13.16
CA LYS A 140 6.26 -9.48 -14.38
C LYS A 140 4.75 -9.74 -14.45
N TRP A 141 4.07 -9.73 -13.29
CA TRP A 141 2.62 -9.93 -13.18
C TRP A 141 1.85 -8.60 -13.08
N ILE A 142 2.56 -7.47 -13.04
CA ILE A 142 1.98 -6.13 -12.89
C ILE A 142 2.00 -5.42 -14.25
N PRO A 143 0.88 -4.87 -14.73
CA PRO A 143 0.85 -4.12 -15.98
C PRO A 143 1.84 -2.95 -15.99
N ASN A 144 2.55 -2.73 -17.11
CA ASN A 144 3.56 -1.67 -17.24
C ASN A 144 3.03 -0.27 -16.89
N LYS A 145 1.78 0.06 -17.24
CA LYS A 145 1.17 1.34 -16.89
C LYS A 145 1.08 1.54 -15.37
N MET A 146 0.79 0.47 -14.63
CA MET A 146 0.75 0.53 -13.17
C MET A 146 2.15 0.68 -12.58
N LEU A 147 3.14 -0.04 -13.11
CA LEU A 147 4.55 0.12 -12.70
C LEU A 147 5.04 1.55 -12.91
N GLN A 148 4.71 2.16 -14.06
CA GLN A 148 5.03 3.57 -14.32
C GLN A 148 4.35 4.51 -13.33
N ALA A 149 3.08 4.25 -13.00
CA ALA A 149 2.33 5.07 -12.04
C ALA A 149 2.90 4.98 -10.60
N VAL A 150 3.61 3.92 -10.25
CA VAL A 150 4.26 3.75 -8.94
C VAL A 150 5.80 3.84 -8.99
N ALA A 151 6.39 4.27 -10.10
CA ALA A 151 7.85 4.23 -10.28
C ALA A 151 8.60 5.06 -9.21
N SER A 152 8.11 6.28 -8.94
CA SER A 152 8.67 7.14 -7.89
C SER A 152 8.51 6.54 -6.49
N GLU A 153 7.39 5.86 -6.22
CA GLU A 153 7.18 5.17 -4.95
C GLU A 153 8.14 3.97 -4.81
N ILE A 154 8.37 3.21 -5.90
CA ILE A 154 9.35 2.11 -5.92
C ILE A 154 10.75 2.64 -5.58
N GLU A 155 11.21 3.69 -6.26
CA GLU A 155 12.52 4.31 -6.05
C GLU A 155 12.69 4.84 -4.61
N ALA A 156 11.69 5.58 -4.12
CA ALA A 156 11.68 6.08 -2.75
C ALA A 156 11.68 4.94 -1.72
N LYS A 157 11.08 3.81 -2.05
CA LYS A 157 11.03 2.61 -1.20
C LYS A 157 12.35 1.84 -1.19
N ILE A 158 13.03 1.73 -2.33
CA ILE A 158 14.37 1.13 -2.46
C ILE A 158 15.37 1.95 -1.66
N THR A 159 15.44 3.27 -1.90
CA THR A 159 16.35 4.20 -1.19
C THR A 159 16.20 4.08 0.33
N ARG A 160 14.96 4.05 0.83
CA ARG A 160 14.68 3.85 2.28
C ARG A 160 15.12 2.49 2.80
N SER A 161 15.08 1.44 1.98
CA SER A 161 15.50 0.10 2.37
C SER A 161 17.02 -0.05 2.35
N GLU A 162 17.72 0.59 1.43
CA GLU A 162 19.18 0.64 1.40
C GLU A 162 19.73 1.31 2.66
N GLY A 163 19.21 2.50 3.01
CA GLY A 163 19.61 3.17 4.25
C GLY A 163 19.34 2.36 5.52
N ARG A 164 18.26 1.55 5.53
CA ARG A 164 18.01 0.60 6.64
C ARG A 164 19.00 -0.56 6.65
N ARG A 165 19.32 -1.12 5.48
CA ARG A 165 20.28 -2.22 5.35
C ARG A 165 21.67 -1.80 5.84
N GLU A 166 22.11 -0.59 5.48
CA GLU A 166 23.37 0.00 5.94
C GLU A 166 23.38 0.17 7.47
N ALA A 167 22.27 0.63 8.06
CA ALA A 167 22.15 0.75 9.52
C ALA A 167 22.14 -0.61 10.25
N ILE A 168 21.67 -1.67 9.61
CA ILE A 168 21.66 -3.04 10.16
C ILE A 168 23.05 -3.69 10.05
N SER A 169 23.79 -3.43 8.98
CA SER A 169 25.13 -3.98 8.71
C SER A 169 26.18 -2.88 8.47
N PRO A 170 26.62 -2.16 9.51
CA PRO A 170 27.54 -1.02 9.37
C PRO A 170 28.94 -1.38 8.83
N ASN A 171 29.30 -2.67 8.72
CA ASN A 171 30.62 -3.14 8.27
C ASN A 171 30.61 -4.05 7.03
N SER A 172 29.48 -4.22 6.33
CA SER A 172 29.49 -4.90 5.02
C SER A 172 29.75 -3.89 3.90
N ILE A 173 30.98 -3.35 3.85
CA ILE A 173 31.51 -2.79 2.61
C ILE A 173 31.90 -3.98 1.75
N GLU A 174 30.93 -4.54 1.03
CA GLU A 174 31.21 -5.19 -0.24
C GLU A 174 30.56 -4.35 -1.35
N THR A 175 31.43 -3.96 -2.27
CA THR A 175 31.31 -3.17 -3.50
C THR A 175 29.98 -3.24 -4.28
N PRO A 176 29.62 -2.19 -5.04
CA PRO A 176 28.40 -2.15 -5.82
C PRO A 176 28.48 -3.12 -6.99
N SER A 177 27.60 -4.12 -7.04
CA SER A 177 27.24 -4.79 -8.28
C SER A 177 25.77 -4.52 -8.62
N LEU A 178 25.52 -3.29 -9.05
CA LEU A 178 24.51 -3.05 -10.07
C LEU A 178 25.25 -2.34 -11.18
N THR A 179 25.84 -3.11 -12.10
CA THR A 179 26.03 -2.63 -13.46
C THR A 179 24.62 -2.21 -13.92
N PRO A 180 24.36 -0.92 -14.15
CA PRO A 180 23.17 -0.53 -14.87
C PRO A 180 23.32 -1.16 -16.26
N ALA A 181 22.26 -1.79 -16.77
CA ALA A 181 22.20 -2.03 -18.21
C ALA A 181 22.52 -0.69 -18.90
N THR A 182 23.50 -0.75 -19.80
CA THR A 182 24.12 0.36 -20.52
C THR A 182 23.17 1.55 -20.72
N PRO A 183 23.56 2.78 -20.34
CA PRO A 183 22.82 3.96 -20.78
C PRO A 183 22.81 3.95 -22.31
N VAL A 184 21.63 3.91 -22.92
CA VAL A 184 21.52 4.17 -24.35
C VAL A 184 22.07 5.58 -24.57
N ALA A 185 23.16 5.67 -25.33
CA ALA A 185 23.87 6.92 -25.58
C ALA A 185 22.91 7.98 -26.15
N PRO A 186 23.14 9.27 -25.85
CA PRO A 186 22.44 10.36 -26.54
C PRO A 186 22.66 10.22 -28.05
N ILE A 187 21.59 10.38 -28.83
CA ILE A 187 21.65 10.42 -30.29
C ILE A 187 22.58 11.58 -30.67
N GLU A 188 23.77 11.27 -31.19
CA GLU A 188 24.65 12.24 -31.84
C GLU A 188 23.90 12.81 -33.04
N THR A 189 23.45 14.07 -32.92
CA THR A 189 23.09 14.87 -34.08
C THR A 189 24.35 15.07 -34.91
N THR A 190 24.44 14.34 -36.02
CA THR A 190 25.47 14.52 -37.04
C THR A 190 25.32 15.91 -37.65
N GLU A 191 26.14 16.86 -37.22
CA GLU A 191 26.36 18.10 -37.98
C GLU A 191 27.12 17.73 -39.26
N SER A 192 26.47 17.95 -40.41
CA SER A 192 27.14 18.00 -41.72
C SER A 192 27.52 19.45 -42.02
N PRO A 193 28.75 19.74 -42.49
CA PRO A 193 29.24 21.10 -42.63
C PRO A 193 28.96 21.70 -44.01
N LEU A 194 29.19 23.03 -44.07
CA LEU A 194 29.34 23.92 -45.22
C LEU A 194 28.07 24.68 -45.65
N ILE A 195 28.05 25.99 -45.38
CA ILE A 195 28.36 27.01 -46.39
C ILE A 195 28.83 28.28 -45.67
N SER A 196 30.02 28.72 -46.06
CA SER A 196 30.66 29.99 -45.73
C SER A 196 29.95 31.16 -46.40
N THR A 197 29.72 32.26 -45.68
CA THR A 197 29.89 33.60 -46.26
C THR A 197 30.24 34.60 -45.16
N GLU A 198 31.42 35.19 -45.30
CA GLU A 198 31.85 36.38 -44.58
C GLU A 198 30.89 37.56 -44.82
N LEU A 199 30.63 38.39 -43.80
CA LEU A 199 30.77 39.85 -43.94
C LEU A 199 30.73 40.58 -42.57
N LYS A 200 31.92 40.84 -42.04
CA LYS A 200 32.45 42.15 -41.65
C LYS A 200 31.49 43.25 -41.11
N LYS A 201 31.74 43.56 -39.82
CA LYS A 201 31.95 44.87 -39.15
C LYS A 201 30.79 45.79 -38.72
N ASP A 202 31.03 46.26 -37.49
CA ASP A 202 30.87 47.61 -36.92
C ASP A 202 29.64 47.87 -36.01
N THR A 203 29.97 47.92 -34.70
CA THR A 203 29.32 48.63 -33.57
C THR A 203 29.19 50.15 -33.93
N PRO A 204 28.42 51.04 -33.24
CA PRO A 204 28.03 50.99 -31.82
C PRO A 204 26.68 51.63 -31.36
N LYS A 205 26.37 51.37 -30.07
CA LYS A 205 25.70 52.17 -29.00
C LYS A 205 24.55 53.18 -29.26
N ALA A 206 23.69 53.23 -28.22
CA ALA A 206 22.79 54.30 -27.73
C ALA A 206 21.48 54.45 -28.54
N GLU A 207 20.29 54.63 -27.96
CA GLU A 207 19.82 55.09 -26.64
C GLU A 207 18.68 54.22 -26.10
#